data_AF-A0A0Q1B884-F1
#
_entry.id   AF-A0A0Q1B884-F1
#
_cell.length_a   1.000
_cell.length_b   1.000
_cell.length_c   1.000
_cell.angle_alpha   90.00
_cell.angle_beta   90.00
_cell.angle_gamma   90.00
#
_symmetry.space_group_name_H-M   'P 1'
#
loop_
_entity.id
_entity.type
_entity.pdbx_description
1 polymer ?
#
loop_
_entity_poly.entity_id
_entity_poly.type
_entity_poly.pdbx_seq_one_letter_code
_entity_poly.pdbx_strand_id
1 'polypeptide(L)' 'MMKFLLSKKRKNTTKAKKDLYTAIELSQYLINIEREKEKFKYYFSKMPNKWKKECLEVIKAEYNTLYSILSKSE' A
#
# COMPACT_ATOMS: atom_id res chain seq x y z
N MET A 1 2.86 1.19 3.05
CA MET A 1 3.44 1.44 1.70
C MET A 1 4.66 0.57 1.39
N MET A 2 5.78 0.65 2.12
CA MET A 2 7.01 -0.12 1.79
C MET A 2 6.81 -1.65 1.68
N LYS A 3 5.96 -2.23 2.54
CA LYS A 3 5.64 -3.67 2.49
C LYS A 3 4.94 -4.12 1.20
N PHE A 4 4.10 -3.27 0.60
CA PHE A 4 3.48 -3.55 -0.72
C PHE A 4 4.52 -3.60 -1.85
N LEU A 5 5.56 -2.76 -1.80
CA LEU A 5 6.65 -2.84 -2.78
C LEU A 5 7.55 -4.05 -2.55
N LEU A 6 7.82 -4.37 -1.28
CA LEU A 6 8.66 -5.52 -0.92
C LEU A 6 8.01 -6.85 -1.30
N SER A 7 6.69 -6.98 -1.15
CA SER A 7 5.98 -8.19 -1.55
C SER A 7 6.13 -8.46 -3.05
N LYS A 8 6.08 -7.41 -3.89
CA LYS A 8 6.30 -7.53 -5.36
C LYS A 8 7.73 -7.91 -5.72
N LYS A 9 8.74 -7.46 -4.95
CA LYS A 9 10.17 -7.67 -5.27
C LYS A 9 10.75 -8.98 -4.72
N ARG A 10 10.09 -9.63 -3.76
CA ARG A 10 10.63 -10.84 -3.12
C ARG A 10 10.50 -12.07 -4.02
N LYS A 11 11.63 -12.78 -4.21
CA LYS A 11 11.67 -14.10 -4.89
C LYS A 11 11.04 -15.22 -4.05
N ASN A 12 11.17 -15.16 -2.72
CA ASN A 12 10.56 -16.14 -1.83
C ASN A 12 9.08 -15.83 -1.65
N THR A 13 8.23 -16.68 -2.23
CA THR A 13 6.77 -16.51 -2.31
C THR A 13 6.09 -16.50 -0.94
N THR A 14 6.52 -17.36 -0.01
CA THR A 14 5.98 -17.38 1.36
C THR A 14 6.25 -16.07 2.09
N LYS A 15 7.47 -15.55 1.96
CA LYS A 15 7.86 -14.27 2.55
C LYS A 15 7.12 -13.09 1.89
N ALA A 16 6.92 -13.13 0.58
CA ALA A 16 6.14 -12.13 -0.16
C ALA A 16 4.68 -12.09 0.31
N LYS A 17 4.03 -13.25 0.43
CA LYS A 17 2.66 -13.37 0.95
C LYS A 17 2.52 -12.82 2.37
N LYS A 18 3.47 -13.14 3.26
CA LYS A 18 3.48 -12.61 4.63
C LYS A 18 3.60 -11.09 4.66
N ASP A 19 4.52 -10.51 3.88
CA ASP A 19 4.66 -9.05 3.81
C ASP A 19 3.39 -8.38 3.28
N LEU A 20 2.74 -9.00 2.28
CA LEU A 20 1.50 -8.51 1.71
C LEU A 20 0.35 -8.56 2.71
N TYR A 21 0.15 -9.70 3.38
CA TYR A 21 -0.88 -9.87 4.40
C TYR A 21 -0.73 -8.84 5.52
N THR A 22 0.47 -8.69 6.08
CA THR A 22 0.75 -7.68 7.10
C THR A 22 0.51 -6.26 6.58
N ALA A 23 0.85 -5.97 5.32
CA ALA A 23 0.59 -4.65 4.73
C ALA A 23 -0.91 -4.35 4.64
N ILE A 24 -1.71 -5.34 4.27
CA ILE A 24 -3.17 -5.22 4.15
C ILE A 24 -3.79 -5.03 5.52
N GLU A 25 -3.49 -5.91 6.48
CA GLU A 25 -4.06 -5.87 7.83
C GLU A 25 -3.76 -4.55 8.54
N LEU A 26 -2.50 -4.10 8.52
CA LEU A 26 -2.12 -2.81 9.08
C LEU A 26 -2.82 -1.66 8.36
N SER A 27 -2.93 -1.73 7.04
CA SER A 27 -3.63 -0.69 6.29
C SER A 27 -5.09 -0.67 6.71
N GLN A 28 -5.81 -1.79 6.68
CA GLN A 28 -7.22 -1.89 7.07
C GLN A 28 -7.50 -1.27 8.44
N TYR A 29 -6.63 -1.49 9.42
CA TYR A 29 -6.75 -0.85 10.72
C TYR A 29 -6.50 0.67 10.64
N LEU A 30 -5.39 1.09 10.04
CA LEU A 30 -4.95 2.48 10.04
C LEU A 30 -5.81 3.42 9.19
N ILE A 31 -6.45 2.98 8.09
CA ILE A 31 -7.30 3.87 7.28
C ILE A 31 -8.49 4.39 8.08
N ASN A 32 -8.97 3.63 9.07
CA ASN A 32 -10.11 4.03 9.90
C ASN A 32 -9.76 5.14 10.89
N ILE A 33 -8.47 5.47 11.04
CA ILE A 33 -7.98 6.55 11.89
C ILE A 33 -7.62 7.72 10.98
N GLU A 34 -8.40 8.81 11.01
CA GLU A 34 -8.28 9.91 10.03
C GLU A 34 -6.86 10.50 9.96
N ARG A 35 -6.19 10.68 11.12
CA ARG A 35 -4.81 11.15 11.19
C ARG A 35 -3.83 10.22 10.43
N GLU A 36 -4.02 8.91 10.54
CA GLU A 36 -3.14 7.93 9.90
C GLU A 36 -3.44 7.78 8.42
N LYS A 37 -4.72 7.89 8.03
CA LYS A 37 -5.15 7.98 6.63
C LYS A 37 -4.52 9.21 5.93
N GLU A 38 -4.50 10.37 6.57
CA GLU A 38 -3.83 11.56 6.03
C GLU A 38 -2.31 11.38 5.90
N LYS A 39 -1.67 10.72 6.88
CA LYS A 39 -0.26 10.32 6.75
C LYS A 39 -0.06 9.37 5.57
N PHE A 40 -0.95 8.42 5.33
CA PHE A 40 -0.88 7.52 4.18
C PHE A 40 -0.88 8.29 2.86
N LYS A 41 -1.82 9.22 2.69
CA LYS A 41 -1.87 10.10 1.51
C LYS A 41 -0.61 10.95 1.37
N TYR A 42 -0.14 11.54 2.47
CA TYR A 42 1.07 12.35 2.49
C TYR A 42 2.30 11.54 2.06
N TYR A 43 2.55 10.39 2.70
CA TYR A 43 3.70 9.57 2.34
C TYR A 43 3.60 9.04 0.92
N PHE A 44 2.39 8.64 0.48
CA PHE A 44 2.16 8.22 -0.89
C PHE A 44 2.45 9.33 -1.89
N SER A 45 2.01 10.57 -1.64
CA SER A 45 2.24 11.71 -2.54
C SER A 45 3.72 12.06 -2.68
N LYS A 46 4.52 11.82 -1.63
CA LYS A 46 5.99 12.01 -1.62
C LYS A 46 6.77 10.86 -2.24
N MET A 47 6.15 9.72 -2.55
CA MET A 47 6.87 8.62 -3.21
C MET A 47 7.25 8.97 -4.65
N PRO A 48 8.34 8.42 -5.19
CA PRO A 48 8.63 8.49 -6.62
C PRO A 48 7.48 7.91 -7.45
N ASN A 49 7.15 8.53 -8.59
CA ASN A 49 6.02 8.11 -9.44
C ASN A 49 6.09 6.63 -9.85
N LYS A 50 7.30 6.10 -10.10
CA LYS A 50 7.51 4.67 -10.35
C LYS A 50 6.99 3.80 -9.20
N TRP A 51 7.30 4.19 -7.96
CA TRP A 51 6.88 3.45 -6.77
C TRP A 51 5.39 3.65 -6.45
N LYS A 52 4.81 4.81 -6.78
CA LYS A 52 3.36 5.03 -6.69
C LYS A 52 2.61 4.03 -7.58
N LYS A 53 3.00 3.93 -8.86
CA LYS A 53 2.43 2.97 -9.82
C LYS A 53 2.59 1.54 -9.34
N GLU A 54 3.79 1.14 -8.94
CA GLU A 54 4.03 -0.22 -8.41
C GLU A 54 3.20 -0.52 -7.15
N CYS A 55 3.04 0.44 -6.24
CA CYS A 55 2.17 0.28 -5.07
C CYS A 55 0.71 0.13 -5.49
N LEU A 56 0.21 1.00 -6.36
CA LEU A 56 -1.19 1.01 -6.79
C LEU A 56 -1.57 -0.28 -7.52
N GLU A 57 -0.68 -0.85 -8.34
CA GLU A 57 -0.91 -2.16 -8.98
C GLU A 57 -1.15 -3.26 -7.95
N VAL A 58 -0.30 -3.33 -6.92
CA VAL A 58 -0.44 -4.33 -5.85
C VAL A 58 -1.70 -4.07 -5.02
N ILE A 59 -1.94 -2.81 -4.65
CA ILE A 59 -3.09 -2.44 -3.81
C ILE A 59 -4.42 -2.62 -4.57
N LYS A 60 -4.45 -2.37 -5.88
CA LYS A 60 -5.65 -2.56 -6.71
C LYS A 60 -6.11 -4.01 -6.73
N ALA A 61 -5.16 -4.95 -6.76
CA ALA A 61 -5.46 -6.38 -6.76
C ALA A 61 -5.96 -6.89 -5.40
N GLU A 62 -5.53 -6.25 -4.30
CA GLU A 62 -5.63 -6.84 -2.95
C GLU A 62 -6.53 -6.04 -1.99
N TYR A 63 -6.63 -4.72 -2.16
CA TYR A 63 -7.37 -3.86 -1.24
C TYR A 63 -7.95 -2.59 -1.92
N ASN A 64 -9.12 -2.76 -2.53
CA ASN A 64 -9.77 -1.74 -3.33
C ASN A 64 -10.09 -0.43 -2.58
N THR A 65 -10.39 -0.51 -1.28
CA THR A 65 -10.66 0.70 -0.45
C THR A 65 -9.43 1.59 -0.35
N LEU A 66 -8.27 1.01 -0.05
CA LEU A 66 -7.02 1.77 0.01
C LEU A 66 -6.62 2.29 -1.38
N TYR A 67 -6.83 1.49 -2.43
CA TYR A 67 -6.62 1.93 -3.81
C TYR A 67 -7.44 3.19 -4.12
N SER A 68 -8.73 3.18 -3.77
CA SER A 68 -9.64 4.31 -4.00
C SER A 68 -9.25 5.58 -3.23
N ILE A 69 -8.68 5.43 -2.02
CA ILE A 69 -8.19 6.58 -1.24
C ILE A 69 -6.93 7.19 -1.86
N LEU A 70 -5.98 6.33 -2.26
CA LEU A 70 -4.68 6.78 -2.75
C LEU A 70 -4.73 7.28 -4.19
N SER A 71 -5.55 6.67 -5.05
CA SER A 71 -5.73 7.09 -6.46
C SER A 71 -6.46 8.43 -6.61
N LYS A 72 -7.25 8.85 -5.62
CA LYS A 72 -7.86 10.19 -5.58
C LYS A 72 -6.89 11.28 -5.10
N SER A 73 -5.70 10.89 -4.65
CA SER A 73 -4.67 11.78 -4.11
C SER A 73 -3.50 11.99 -5.09
N GLU A 74 -3.63 11.49 -6.33
CA GLU A 74 -2.66 11.62 -7.42
C GLU A 74 -3.00 12.79 -8.36
#